data_AF-A0A7W0G3D1-F1
#
_entry.id   AF-A0A7W0G3D1-F1
#
_cell.length_a   1.000
_cell.length_b   1.000
_cell.length_c   1.000
_cell.angle_alpha   90.00
_cell.angle_beta   90.00
_cell.angle_gamma   90.00
#
_symmetry.space_group_name_H-M   'P 1'
#
loop_
_entity.id
_entity.type
_entity.pdbx_description
1 polymer ?
#
loop_
_entity_poly.entity_id
_entity_poly.type
_entity_poly.pdbx_seq_one_letter_code
_entity_poly.pdbx_strand_id
1 'polypeptide(L)'
;MEKDQNVRVVPAAAIPGGEVAIECEGYDTSNLHECRAMFGGRAAHLVGVSPSRVLAIVPQELEGGETEVVLESADGRRSNPARVVVGRNLAEDLHIVANPAFDPDDGSLYVTRSGSRGQRVPVSIFRVEEGGELLSLNGEVANPTGIAFDSLGQMFVTSRLDGTVYRFTPFHEVVPFARNLGVATGIAFDRVGRMYVGDRTGNIHRVNGVGEADV
;
A
#
# COMPACT_ATOMS: atom_id res chain seq x y z
N MET A 1 39.26 -22.59 -4.78
CA MET A 1 37.92 -22.78 -4.18
C MET A 1 37.16 -21.51 -4.50
N GLU A 2 36.23 -21.61 -5.43
CA GLU A 2 35.47 -20.49 -5.97
C GLU A 2 34.58 -19.95 -4.85
N LYS A 3 34.75 -18.68 -4.47
CA LYS A 3 33.86 -18.08 -3.46
C LYS A 3 32.52 -17.83 -4.13
N ASP A 4 31.46 -18.42 -3.58
CA ASP A 4 30.10 -18.04 -3.93
C ASP A 4 29.93 -16.55 -3.68
N GLN A 5 29.41 -15.84 -4.68
CA GLN A 5 29.20 -14.41 -4.59
C GLN A 5 27.87 -14.17 -3.85
N ASN A 6 27.94 -13.78 -2.58
CA ASN A 6 26.75 -13.39 -1.82
C ASN A 6 26.25 -12.02 -2.29
N VAL A 7 24.92 -11.89 -2.41
CA VAL A 7 24.27 -10.64 -2.78
C VAL A 7 23.09 -10.34 -1.87
N ARG A 8 22.73 -9.07 -1.77
CA ARG A 8 21.59 -8.59 -0.98
C ARG A 8 20.90 -7.44 -1.72
N VAL A 9 19.57 -7.47 -1.78
CA VAL A 9 18.78 -6.39 -2.37
C VAL A 9 18.36 -5.40 -1.28
N VAL A 10 18.54 -4.10 -1.54
CA VAL A 10 18.20 -2.99 -0.65
C VAL A 10 17.50 -1.89 -1.44
N PRO A 11 16.26 -1.50 -1.09
CA PRO A 11 15.40 -2.09 -0.05
C PRO A 11 14.99 -3.54 -0.35
N ALA A 12 14.54 -4.27 0.69
CA ALA A 12 14.05 -5.64 0.56
C ALA A 12 12.65 -5.75 -0.09
N ALA A 13 12.01 -4.62 -0.38
CA ALA A 13 10.76 -4.54 -1.11
C ALA A 13 10.80 -3.36 -2.10
N ALA A 14 10.22 -3.56 -3.29
CA ALA A 14 10.17 -2.57 -4.35
C ALA A 14 8.91 -2.76 -5.20
N ILE A 15 8.65 -1.85 -6.14
CA ILE A 15 7.59 -1.99 -7.14
C ILE A 15 8.21 -2.13 -8.52
N PRO A 16 7.50 -2.68 -9.52
CA PRO A 16 7.92 -2.64 -10.92
C PRO A 16 8.26 -1.20 -11.33
N GLY A 17 9.39 -1.02 -12.02
CA GLY A 17 9.94 0.31 -12.37
C GLY A 17 10.65 1.06 -11.23
N GLY A 18 10.63 0.54 -10.00
CA GLY A 18 11.39 1.09 -8.88
C GLY A 18 12.88 0.77 -8.97
N GLU A 19 13.73 1.64 -8.42
CA GLU A 19 15.17 1.41 -8.33
C GLU A 19 15.52 0.66 -7.03
N VAL A 20 16.39 -0.35 -7.15
CA VAL A 20 16.99 -1.06 -6.00
C VAL A 20 18.51 -1.11 -6.13
N ALA A 21 19.19 -1.21 -4.99
CA ALA A 21 20.59 -1.56 -4.93
C ALA A 21 20.75 -3.06 -4.66
N ILE A 22 21.65 -3.70 -5.38
CA ILE A 22 22.12 -5.07 -5.13
C ILE A 22 23.55 -4.96 -4.60
N GLU A 23 23.70 -5.09 -3.29
CA GLU A 23 24.98 -5.16 -2.62
C GLU A 23 25.61 -6.52 -2.89
N CYS A 24 26.89 -6.54 -3.26
CA CYS A 24 27.60 -7.77 -3.63
C CYS A 24 29.09 -7.64 -3.30
N GLU A 25 29.85 -8.74 -3.43
CA GLU A 25 31.31 -8.71 -3.30
C GLU A 25 31.97 -9.38 -4.49
N GLY A 26 32.94 -8.71 -5.12
CA GLY A 26 33.74 -9.28 -6.20
C GLY A 26 32.96 -9.52 -7.49
N TYR A 27 31.96 -8.69 -7.80
CA TYR A 27 31.27 -8.75 -9.08
C TYR A 27 32.24 -8.39 -10.22
N ASP A 28 32.33 -9.25 -11.24
CA ASP A 28 33.20 -8.98 -12.38
C ASP A 28 32.57 -7.92 -13.28
N THR A 29 33.16 -6.73 -13.26
CA THR A 29 32.77 -5.58 -14.07
C THR A 29 33.78 -5.28 -15.18
N SER A 30 34.65 -6.23 -15.53
CA SER A 30 35.63 -6.08 -16.60
C SER A 30 34.98 -5.87 -17.97
N ASN A 31 33.79 -6.45 -18.17
CA ASN A 31 32.92 -6.21 -19.32
C ASN A 31 31.50 -5.83 -18.88
N LEU A 32 31.22 -4.53 -18.87
CA LEU A 32 29.91 -4.00 -18.48
C LEU A 32 28.77 -4.45 -19.41
N HIS A 33 29.06 -4.80 -20.66
CA HIS A 33 28.04 -5.24 -21.62
C HIS A 33 27.50 -6.64 -21.34
N GLU A 34 28.20 -7.42 -20.53
CA GLU A 34 27.80 -8.78 -20.14
C GLU A 34 27.24 -8.86 -18.71
N CYS A 35 27.37 -7.77 -17.95
CA CYS A 35 26.76 -7.66 -16.63
C CYS A 35 25.23 -7.70 -16.71
N ARG A 36 24.58 -8.56 -15.93
CA ARG A 36 23.12 -8.64 -15.80
C ARG A 36 22.71 -8.73 -14.33
N ALA A 37 21.56 -8.16 -14.01
CA ALA A 37 20.81 -8.48 -12.81
C ALA A 37 19.48 -9.10 -13.23
N MET A 38 19.22 -10.32 -12.77
CA MET A 38 18.06 -11.13 -13.16
C MET A 38 17.08 -11.18 -12.00
N PHE A 39 15.86 -10.67 -12.20
CA PHE A 39 14.75 -10.68 -11.24
C PHE A 39 13.71 -11.68 -11.72
N GLY A 40 13.51 -12.80 -11.02
CA GLY A 40 12.54 -13.83 -11.44
C GLY A 40 12.76 -14.33 -12.87
N GLY A 41 14.02 -14.36 -13.33
CA GLY A 41 14.38 -14.73 -14.71
C GLY A 41 14.21 -13.62 -15.76
N ARG A 42 13.90 -12.38 -15.36
CA ARG A 42 13.85 -11.20 -16.23
C ARG A 42 15.06 -10.31 -16.01
N ALA A 43 15.70 -9.86 -17.09
CA ALA A 43 16.82 -8.94 -16.99
C ALA A 43 16.33 -7.53 -16.61
N ALA A 44 16.90 -6.96 -15.55
CA ALA A 44 16.68 -5.58 -15.15
C ALA A 44 17.50 -4.60 -15.99
N HIS A 45 17.02 -3.36 -16.05
CA HIS A 45 17.84 -2.26 -16.56
C HIS A 45 18.86 -1.84 -15.50
N LEU A 46 20.15 -1.98 -15.82
CA LEU A 46 21.23 -1.57 -14.94
C LEU A 46 21.49 -0.06 -15.07
N VAL A 47 21.37 0.66 -13.95
CA VAL A 47 21.65 2.10 -13.84
C VAL A 47 23.13 2.35 -13.54
N GLY A 48 23.73 1.49 -12.72
CA GLY A 48 25.12 1.59 -12.33
C GLY A 48 25.67 0.25 -11.87
N VAL A 49 26.94 0.00 -12.16
CA VAL A 49 27.59 -1.29 -11.90
C VAL A 49 28.97 -1.06 -11.31
N SER A 50 29.29 -1.78 -10.24
CA SER A 50 30.61 -1.79 -9.61
C SER A 50 30.87 -3.16 -8.99
N PRO A 51 32.14 -3.50 -8.65
CA PRO A 51 32.48 -4.78 -8.03
C PRO A 51 31.78 -5.07 -6.69
N SER A 52 31.21 -4.05 -6.03
CA SER A 52 30.56 -4.21 -4.73
C SER A 52 29.09 -3.80 -4.70
N ARG A 53 28.55 -3.25 -5.80
CA ARG A 53 27.20 -2.70 -5.85
C ARG A 53 26.68 -2.55 -7.27
N VAL A 54 25.45 -2.98 -7.50
CA VAL A 54 24.70 -2.78 -8.74
C VAL A 54 23.43 -1.98 -8.43
N LEU A 55 23.13 -0.96 -9.22
CA LEU A 55 21.84 -0.25 -9.19
C LEU A 55 21.01 -0.76 -10.36
N ALA A 56 19.79 -1.21 -10.09
CA ALA A 56 18.92 -1.84 -11.08
C ALA A 56 17.48 -1.34 -10.95
N ILE A 57 16.82 -1.15 -12.09
CA ILE A 57 15.38 -0.90 -12.15
C ILE A 57 14.65 -2.24 -12.19
N VAL A 58 13.75 -2.46 -11.25
CA VAL A 58 12.91 -3.67 -11.17
C VAL A 58 12.10 -3.78 -12.48
N PRO A 59 12.12 -4.93 -13.18
CA PRO A 59 11.40 -5.11 -14.44
C PRO A 59 9.89 -4.82 -14.30
N GLN A 60 9.29 -4.22 -15.34
CA GLN A 60 7.87 -3.81 -15.30
C GLN A 60 6.90 -5.00 -15.38
N GLU A 61 7.35 -6.11 -15.95
CA GLU A 61 6.53 -7.28 -16.27
C GLU A 61 6.43 -8.29 -15.13
N LEU A 62 6.96 -7.97 -13.95
CA LEU A 62 6.86 -8.85 -12.78
C LEU A 62 5.46 -8.79 -12.18
N GLU A 63 4.87 -9.97 -11.96
CA GLU A 63 3.51 -10.14 -11.41
C GLU A 63 3.42 -9.81 -9.91
N GLY A 64 4.57 -9.57 -9.25
CA GLY A 64 4.68 -9.31 -7.82
C GLY A 64 4.91 -10.57 -6.97
N GLY A 65 5.11 -10.39 -5.67
CA GLY A 65 5.47 -11.45 -4.72
C GLY A 65 6.97 -11.56 -4.45
N GLU A 66 7.38 -12.62 -3.74
CA GLU A 66 8.79 -12.91 -3.50
C GLU A 66 9.49 -13.25 -4.81
N THR A 67 10.46 -12.42 -5.18
CA THR A 67 11.21 -12.53 -6.44
C THR A 67 12.68 -12.81 -6.13
N GLU A 68 13.22 -13.84 -6.78
CA GLU A 68 14.65 -14.16 -6.73
C GLU A 68 15.46 -13.16 -7.55
N VAL A 69 16.60 -12.72 -7.03
CA VAL A 69 17.54 -11.82 -7.69
C VAL A 69 18.92 -12.44 -7.78
N VAL A 70 19.48 -12.51 -8.99
CA VAL A 70 20.80 -13.08 -9.28
C VAL A 70 21.60 -12.10 -10.14
N LEU A 71 22.88 -11.91 -9.83
CA LEU A 71 23.82 -11.21 -10.72
C LEU A 71 24.52 -12.21 -11.64
N GLU A 72 24.71 -11.85 -12.91
CA GLU A 72 25.43 -12.64 -13.90
C GLU A 72 26.54 -11.81 -14.53
N SER A 73 27.72 -12.40 -14.74
CA SER A 73 28.91 -11.75 -15.33
C SER A 73 29.37 -12.41 -16.63
N ALA A 74 30.36 -11.78 -17.28
CA ALA A 74 30.99 -12.13 -18.55
C ALA A 74 31.34 -13.62 -18.74
N ASP A 75 31.81 -14.25 -17.68
CA ASP A 75 32.26 -15.63 -17.65
C ASP A 75 31.14 -16.65 -17.36
N GLY A 76 29.89 -16.19 -17.33
CA GLY A 76 28.72 -17.00 -17.00
C GLY A 76 28.62 -17.32 -15.50
N ARG A 77 29.45 -16.72 -14.64
CA ARG A 77 29.27 -16.84 -13.19
C ARG A 77 27.95 -16.21 -12.78
N ARG A 78 27.29 -16.88 -11.85
CA ARG A 78 26.05 -16.42 -11.22
C ARG A 78 26.30 -16.26 -9.73
N SER A 79 25.73 -15.22 -9.15
CA SER A 79 25.74 -15.04 -7.71
C SER A 79 24.83 -16.06 -6.99
N ASN A 80 24.96 -16.15 -5.67
CA ASN A 80 23.90 -16.73 -4.86
C ASN A 80 22.60 -15.93 -5.04
N PRO A 81 21.43 -16.58 -4.99
CA PRO A 81 20.16 -15.89 -5.09
C PRO A 81 19.89 -15.04 -3.84
N ALA A 82 19.51 -13.78 -4.05
CA ALA A 82 18.87 -12.95 -3.03
C ALA A 82 17.35 -12.88 -3.27
N ARG A 83 16.62 -12.32 -2.30
CA ARG A 83 15.17 -12.11 -2.40
C ARG A 83 14.83 -10.63 -2.31
N VAL A 84 13.79 -10.26 -3.06
CA VAL A 84 13.09 -8.97 -2.94
C VAL A 84 11.59 -9.22 -3.05
N VAL A 85 10.80 -8.51 -2.26
CA VAL A 85 9.33 -8.52 -2.41
C VAL A 85 8.96 -7.47 -3.45
N VAL A 86 8.42 -7.90 -4.59
CA VAL A 86 7.94 -6.99 -5.63
C VAL A 86 6.44 -6.75 -5.43
N GLY A 87 6.03 -5.50 -5.34
CA GLY A 87 4.61 -5.13 -5.26
C GLY A 87 3.88 -5.47 -6.55
N ARG A 88 2.65 -5.97 -6.42
CA ARG A 88 1.71 -6.11 -7.54
C ARG A 88 0.82 -4.87 -7.62
N ASN A 89 0.55 -4.38 -8.82
CA ASN A 89 -0.49 -3.38 -9.01
C ASN A 89 -1.88 -4.06 -8.86
N LEU A 90 -2.67 -3.62 -7.88
CA LEU A 90 -4.01 -4.14 -7.64
C LEU A 90 -5.07 -3.33 -8.39
N ALA A 91 -4.97 -2.01 -8.40
CA ALA A 91 -5.95 -1.16 -9.04
C ALA A 91 -5.37 0.22 -9.37
N GLU A 92 -5.81 0.76 -10.50
CA GLU A 92 -5.45 2.09 -10.99
C GLU A 92 -6.67 3.03 -10.91
N ASP A 93 -6.43 4.33 -11.12
CA ASP A 93 -7.50 5.35 -11.24
C ASP A 93 -8.52 5.39 -10.09
N LEU A 94 -8.08 5.02 -8.87
CA LEU A 94 -8.96 4.93 -7.70
C LEU A 94 -9.47 6.30 -7.19
N HIS A 95 -8.77 7.39 -7.49
CA HIS A 95 -9.12 8.76 -7.02
C HIS A 95 -9.51 8.82 -5.53
N ILE A 96 -8.69 8.19 -4.69
CA ILE A 96 -8.91 8.11 -3.24
C ILE A 96 -8.80 9.48 -2.57
N VAL A 97 -9.61 9.71 -1.54
CA VAL A 97 -9.62 11.01 -0.84
C VAL A 97 -8.59 11.06 0.27
N ALA A 98 -8.56 10.02 1.10
CA ALA A 98 -7.59 9.86 2.19
C ALA A 98 -7.09 8.41 2.22
N ASN A 99 -6.59 7.97 3.38
CA ASN A 99 -5.90 6.69 3.51
C ASN A 99 -6.85 5.51 3.28
N PRO A 100 -6.41 4.49 2.52
CA PRO A 100 -7.10 3.22 2.46
C PRO A 100 -6.90 2.45 3.78
N ALA A 101 -7.76 1.47 4.05
CA ALA A 101 -7.70 0.66 5.27
C ALA A 101 -7.81 -0.82 4.94
N PHE A 102 -6.99 -1.65 5.56
CA PHE A 102 -7.12 -3.10 5.47
C PHE A 102 -8.14 -3.60 6.50
N ASP A 103 -9.05 -4.44 6.04
CA ASP A 103 -9.93 -5.21 6.92
C ASP A 103 -9.08 -6.23 7.71
N PRO A 104 -9.11 -6.20 9.05
CA PRO A 104 -8.33 -7.12 9.87
C PRO A 104 -8.81 -8.57 9.77
N ASP A 105 -10.05 -8.83 9.33
CA ASP A 105 -10.62 -10.18 9.31
C ASP A 105 -10.18 -10.97 8.08
N ASP A 106 -10.09 -10.32 6.91
CA ASP A 106 -9.77 -10.99 5.64
C ASP A 106 -8.63 -10.34 4.83
N GLY A 107 -8.06 -9.22 5.30
CA GLY A 107 -6.94 -8.55 4.65
C GLY A 107 -7.32 -7.74 3.40
N SER A 108 -8.60 -7.50 3.15
CA SER A 108 -9.05 -6.77 1.96
C SER A 108 -8.90 -5.28 2.13
N LEU A 109 -8.61 -4.58 1.03
CA LEU A 109 -8.35 -3.15 1.07
C LEU A 109 -9.63 -2.37 0.82
N TYR A 110 -9.99 -1.49 1.74
CA TYR A 110 -11.11 -0.56 1.59
C TYR A 110 -10.60 0.82 1.25
N VAL A 111 -11.19 1.41 0.22
CA VAL A 111 -10.80 2.73 -0.30
C VAL A 111 -12.00 3.64 -0.42
N THR A 112 -11.79 4.93 -0.18
CA THR A 112 -12.76 5.94 -0.62
C THR A 112 -12.56 6.22 -2.10
N ARG A 113 -13.61 6.60 -2.81
CA ARG A 113 -13.51 7.15 -4.16
C ARG A 113 -14.27 8.45 -4.26
N SER A 114 -13.60 9.48 -4.77
CA SER A 114 -14.23 10.72 -5.16
C SER A 114 -14.36 10.82 -6.67
N GLY A 115 -15.49 11.35 -7.12
CA GLY A 115 -15.68 11.68 -8.53
C GLY A 115 -14.91 12.95 -8.87
N SER A 116 -14.77 13.20 -10.17
CA SER A 116 -14.29 14.50 -10.66
C SER A 116 -15.20 15.64 -10.16
N ARG A 117 -14.68 16.86 -10.10
CA ARG A 117 -15.46 18.03 -9.65
C ARG A 117 -16.76 18.15 -10.46
N GLY A 118 -17.91 18.02 -9.80
CA GLY A 118 -19.24 18.07 -10.44
C GLY A 118 -19.84 16.71 -10.82
N GLN A 119 -19.07 15.62 -10.72
CA GLN A 119 -19.56 14.26 -10.90
C GLN A 119 -20.18 13.76 -9.58
N ARG A 120 -21.44 13.33 -9.64
CA ARG A 120 -22.03 12.55 -8.54
C ARG A 120 -21.57 11.10 -8.70
N VAL A 121 -20.88 10.56 -7.69
CA VAL A 121 -20.59 9.13 -7.63
C VAL A 121 -21.64 8.50 -6.73
N PRO A 122 -22.46 7.57 -7.23
CA PRO A 122 -23.53 6.95 -6.44
C PRO A 122 -22.99 6.07 -5.31
N VAL A 123 -21.74 5.58 -5.43
CA VAL A 123 -21.03 4.83 -4.38
C VAL A 123 -19.63 5.40 -4.22
N SER A 124 -19.22 5.65 -2.98
CA SER A 124 -18.01 6.38 -2.63
C SER A 124 -17.03 5.56 -1.78
N ILE A 125 -17.33 4.29 -1.51
CA ILE A 125 -16.50 3.34 -0.78
C ILE A 125 -16.44 2.03 -1.57
N PHE A 126 -15.23 1.49 -1.74
CA PHE A 126 -14.98 0.27 -2.49
C PHE A 126 -14.10 -0.68 -1.69
N ARG A 127 -14.41 -1.98 -1.79
CA ARG A 127 -13.51 -3.06 -1.41
C ARG A 127 -12.69 -3.45 -2.64
N VAL A 128 -11.37 -3.50 -2.50
CA VAL A 128 -10.44 -3.97 -3.52
C VAL A 128 -10.10 -5.41 -3.17
N GLU A 129 -10.48 -6.32 -4.06
CA GLU A 129 -10.13 -7.73 -3.97
C GLU A 129 -8.63 -7.96 -4.22
N GLU A 130 -8.12 -9.11 -3.79
CA GLU A 130 -6.75 -9.52 -4.10
C GLU A 130 -6.49 -9.57 -5.63
N GLY A 131 -7.50 -9.92 -6.42
CA GLY A 131 -7.46 -9.92 -7.89
C GLY A 131 -7.54 -8.54 -8.54
N GLY A 132 -7.68 -7.46 -7.75
CA GLY A 132 -7.80 -6.09 -8.23
C GLY A 132 -9.22 -5.63 -8.56
N GLU A 133 -10.21 -6.51 -8.41
CA GLU A 133 -11.61 -6.18 -8.63
C GLU A 133 -12.11 -5.17 -7.58
N LEU A 134 -12.93 -4.21 -8.01
CA LEU A 134 -13.53 -3.20 -7.15
C LEU A 134 -14.99 -3.51 -6.90
N LEU A 135 -15.32 -3.90 -5.67
CA LEU A 135 -16.69 -4.10 -5.23
C LEU A 135 -17.22 -2.83 -4.57
N SER A 136 -18.36 -2.36 -5.07
CA SER A 136 -19.08 -1.23 -4.48
C SER A 136 -19.68 -1.65 -3.15
N LEU A 137 -19.43 -0.87 -2.10
CA LEU A 137 -20.14 -1.07 -0.83
C LEU A 137 -21.51 -0.43 -0.87
N ASN A 138 -22.51 -1.17 -0.40
CA ASN A 138 -23.86 -0.64 -0.21
C ASN A 138 -23.87 0.34 0.96
N GLY A 139 -24.69 1.38 0.85
CA GLY A 139 -24.84 2.43 1.85
C GLY A 139 -24.15 3.74 1.46
N GLU A 140 -24.86 4.84 1.68
CA GLU A 140 -24.40 6.17 1.30
C GLU A 140 -23.74 6.88 2.48
N VAL A 141 -22.42 7.03 2.42
CA VAL A 141 -21.72 8.04 3.23
C VAL A 141 -21.52 9.26 2.34
N ALA A 142 -22.07 10.40 2.76
CA ALA A 142 -21.94 11.62 1.99
C ALA A 142 -20.50 12.15 2.11
N ASN A 143 -19.79 12.27 0.99
CA ASN A 143 -18.40 12.73 0.92
C ASN A 143 -17.48 12.04 1.97
N PRO A 144 -17.28 10.71 1.88
CA PRO A 144 -16.41 10.01 2.81
C PRO A 144 -14.95 10.45 2.64
N THR A 145 -14.17 10.34 3.70
CA THR A 145 -12.76 10.75 3.73
C THR A 145 -11.86 9.65 4.26
N GLY A 146 -11.78 9.47 5.59
CA GLY A 146 -10.99 8.45 6.24
C GLY A 146 -11.80 7.19 6.51
N ILE A 147 -11.12 6.03 6.44
CA ILE A 147 -11.64 4.71 6.80
C ILE A 147 -10.71 4.13 7.87
N ALA A 148 -11.28 3.50 8.90
CA ALA A 148 -10.53 2.71 9.86
C ALA A 148 -11.38 1.55 10.39
N PHE A 149 -10.70 0.48 10.80
CA PHE A 149 -11.31 -0.64 11.50
C PHE A 149 -10.96 -0.58 12.99
N ASP A 150 -11.92 -0.92 13.84
CA ASP A 150 -11.63 -1.16 15.26
C ASP A 150 -11.02 -2.55 15.49
N SER A 151 -10.70 -2.86 16.75
CA SER A 151 -10.13 -4.16 17.13
C SER A 151 -11.10 -5.34 17.00
N LEU A 152 -12.38 -5.08 16.70
CA LEU A 152 -13.43 -6.07 16.49
C LEU A 152 -13.77 -6.24 15.00
N GLY A 153 -13.02 -5.59 14.10
CA GLY A 153 -13.27 -5.64 12.66
C GLY A 153 -14.42 -4.74 12.19
N GLN A 154 -14.92 -3.84 13.03
CA GLN A 154 -16.00 -2.92 12.60
C GLN A 154 -15.42 -1.76 11.79
N MET A 155 -15.95 -1.52 10.59
CA MET A 155 -15.52 -0.42 9.75
C MET A 155 -16.20 0.90 10.15
N PHE A 156 -15.39 1.95 10.27
CA PHE A 156 -15.81 3.32 10.52
C PHE A 156 -15.32 4.25 9.43
N VAL A 157 -16.17 5.19 9.03
CA VAL A 157 -15.90 6.13 7.94
C VAL A 157 -16.27 7.55 8.36
N THR A 158 -15.36 8.50 8.18
CA THR A 158 -15.64 9.93 8.41
C THR A 158 -16.31 10.56 7.20
N SER A 159 -17.30 11.42 7.44
CA SER A 159 -17.87 12.34 6.45
C SER A 159 -17.38 13.76 6.70
N ARG A 160 -16.74 14.35 5.70
CA ARG A 160 -16.39 15.78 5.75
C ARG A 160 -17.55 16.72 5.42
N LEU A 161 -18.69 16.18 4.96
CA LEU A 161 -19.85 17.00 4.60
C LEU A 161 -20.60 17.43 5.86
N ASP A 162 -20.83 16.49 6.78
CA ASP A 162 -21.65 16.70 7.96
C ASP A 162 -20.92 16.50 9.29
N GLY A 163 -19.62 16.16 9.26
CA GLY A 163 -18.82 16.00 10.47
C GLY A 163 -19.21 14.77 11.30
N THR A 164 -19.74 13.74 10.64
CA THR A 164 -20.16 12.47 11.25
C THR A 164 -19.12 11.39 11.03
N VAL A 165 -18.89 10.54 12.04
CA VAL A 165 -18.35 9.19 11.85
C VAL A 165 -19.51 8.23 11.70
N TYR A 166 -19.52 7.51 10.60
CA TYR A 166 -20.44 6.42 10.34
C TYR A 166 -19.79 5.09 10.68
N ARG A 167 -20.57 4.16 11.22
CA ARG A 167 -20.21 2.75 11.41
C ARG A 167 -20.97 1.90 10.41
N PHE A 168 -20.29 0.94 9.80
CA PHE A 168 -20.92 -0.09 8.99
C PHE A 168 -21.30 -1.28 9.87
N THR A 169 -22.55 -1.73 9.77
CA THR A 169 -22.99 -2.96 10.43
C THR A 169 -22.49 -4.18 9.67
N PRO A 170 -22.50 -5.38 10.27
CA PRO A 170 -22.18 -6.63 9.55
C PRO A 170 -23.09 -6.90 8.34
N PHE A 171 -24.26 -6.24 8.27
CA PHE A 171 -25.17 -6.30 7.13
C PHE A 171 -24.97 -5.16 6.12
N HIS A 172 -23.84 -4.45 6.22
CA HIS A 172 -23.47 -3.28 5.42
C HIS A 172 -24.46 -2.11 5.49
N GLU A 173 -25.17 -1.98 6.63
CA GLU A 173 -25.97 -0.79 6.88
C GLU A 173 -25.08 0.32 7.45
N VAL A 174 -25.33 1.56 7.02
CA VAL A 174 -24.56 2.73 7.44
C VAL A 174 -25.31 3.44 8.56
N VAL A 175 -24.75 3.44 9.76
CA VAL A 175 -25.35 4.09 10.93
C VAL A 175 -24.44 5.20 11.48
N PRO A 176 -24.98 6.39 11.80
CA PRO A 176 -24.20 7.42 12.48
C PRO A 176 -23.72 6.91 13.84
N PHE A 177 -22.43 7.05 14.12
CA PHE A 177 -21.81 6.66 15.38
C PHE A 177 -21.48 7.88 16.24
N ALA A 178 -20.75 8.85 15.69
CA ALA A 178 -20.39 10.09 16.36
C ALA A 178 -20.69 11.29 15.47
N ARG A 179 -21.06 12.43 16.05
CA ARG A 179 -21.48 13.64 15.33
C ARG A 179 -20.79 14.88 15.88
N ASN A 180 -20.95 16.00 15.17
CA ASN A 180 -20.45 17.32 15.56
C ASN A 180 -18.91 17.41 15.62
N LEU A 181 -18.21 16.62 14.79
CA LEU A 181 -16.74 16.55 14.77
C LEU A 181 -16.11 17.56 13.80
N GLY A 182 -16.76 18.73 13.66
CA GLY A 182 -16.36 19.76 12.70
C GLY A 182 -16.34 19.22 11.27
N VAL A 183 -15.18 19.33 10.61
CA VAL A 183 -14.98 18.84 9.24
C VAL A 183 -14.09 17.60 9.27
N ALA A 184 -14.67 16.47 9.66
CA ALA A 184 -13.96 15.22 9.89
C ALA A 184 -13.26 14.68 8.63
N THR A 185 -11.96 14.41 8.75
CA THR A 185 -11.11 13.98 7.62
C THR A 185 -10.23 12.79 7.90
N GLY A 186 -9.78 12.61 9.16
CA GLY A 186 -8.93 11.50 9.56
C GLY A 186 -9.59 10.71 10.68
N ILE A 187 -9.32 9.41 10.73
CA ILE A 187 -9.79 8.51 11.79
C ILE A 187 -8.70 7.49 12.09
N ALA A 188 -8.49 7.19 13.38
CA ALA A 188 -7.58 6.14 13.82
C ALA A 188 -8.03 5.59 15.17
N PHE A 189 -7.66 4.34 15.43
CA PHE A 189 -7.83 3.70 16.73
C PHE A 189 -6.47 3.53 17.42
N ASP A 190 -6.42 3.77 18.74
CA ASP A 190 -5.28 3.35 19.55
C ASP A 190 -5.32 1.86 19.88
N ARG A 191 -4.25 1.35 20.49
CA ARG A 191 -4.12 -0.08 20.86
C ARG A 191 -5.13 -0.57 21.88
N VAL A 192 -5.83 0.33 22.57
CA VAL A 192 -6.86 -0.03 23.57
C VAL A 192 -8.27 0.29 23.06
N GLY A 193 -8.41 0.56 21.76
CA GLY A 193 -9.69 0.75 21.07
C GLY A 193 -10.29 2.15 21.18
N ARG A 194 -9.53 3.17 21.58
CA ARG A 194 -10.03 4.56 21.56
C ARG A 194 -9.97 5.13 20.15
N MET A 195 -11.06 5.76 19.73
CA MET A 195 -11.16 6.42 18.44
C MET A 195 -10.69 7.87 18.54
N TYR A 196 -9.89 8.29 17.56
CA TYR A 196 -9.45 9.68 17.37
C TYR A 196 -9.86 10.15 15.99
N VAL A 197 -10.47 11.33 15.92
CA VAL A 197 -10.97 11.93 14.67
C VAL A 197 -10.36 13.30 14.47
N GLY A 198 -9.60 13.46 13.40
CA GLY A 198 -9.01 14.75 13.02
C GLY A 198 -9.94 15.55 12.11
N ASP A 199 -10.09 16.84 12.36
CA ASP A 199 -10.83 17.77 11.51
C ASP A 199 -9.93 18.74 10.72
N ARG A 200 -10.49 19.40 9.69
CA ARG A 200 -9.74 20.38 8.86
C ARG A 200 -9.32 21.65 9.58
N THR A 201 -9.77 21.89 10.80
CA THR A 201 -9.35 23.05 11.61
C THR A 201 -8.11 22.74 12.44
N GLY A 202 -7.67 21.48 12.48
CA GLY A 202 -6.51 21.02 13.23
C GLY A 202 -6.85 20.44 14.60
N ASN A 203 -8.13 20.26 14.93
CA ASN A 203 -8.53 19.59 16.17
C ASN A 203 -8.50 18.08 16.01
N ILE A 204 -8.20 17.38 17.11
CA ILE A 204 -8.31 15.93 17.23
C ILE A 204 -9.34 15.66 18.31
N HIS A 205 -10.49 15.13 17.92
CA HIS A 205 -11.55 14.73 18.83
C HIS A 205 -11.29 13.31 19.31
N ARG A 206 -11.41 13.06 20.61
CA ARG A 206 -11.41 11.71 21.17
C ARG A 206 -12.85 11.25 21.29
N VAL A 207 -13.17 10.11 20.68
CA VAL A 207 -14.52 9.54 20.68
C VAL A 207 -14.55 8.27 21.53
N ASN A 208 -15.52 8.18 22.45
CA ASN A 208 -15.69 7.04 23.33
C ASN A 208 -16.47 5.88 22.66
N GLY A 209 -16.59 4.74 23.37
CA GLY A 209 -17.23 3.53 22.82
C GLY A 209 -18.73 3.64 22.52
N VAL A 210 -19.38 4.75 22.90
CA VAL A 210 -20.80 5.03 22.61
C VAL A 210 -20.98 6.19 21.62
N GLY A 211 -19.89 6.76 21.10
CA GLY A 211 -19.93 7.79 20.05
C GLY A 211 -19.96 9.23 20.58
N GLU A 212 -19.72 9.45 21.86
CA GLU A 212 -19.58 10.81 22.42
C GLU A 212 -18.14 11.29 22.25
N ALA A 213 -17.99 12.57 21.94
CA ALA A 213 -16.71 13.20 21.63
C ALA A 213 -16.32 14.22 22.70
N ASP A 214 -15.05 14.17 23.11
CA ASP A 214 -14.37 15.24 23.84
C ASP A 214 -13.29 15.84 22.94
N VAL A 215 -13.03 17.15 23.08
CA VAL A 215 -11.91 17.85 22.45
C VAL A 215 -10.66 17.75 23.33
#